data_AF-A0A351KCW8-F1
#
_entry.id   AF-A0A351KCW8-F1
#
_cell.length_a   1.000
_cell.length_b   1.000
_cell.length_c   1.000
_cell.angle_alpha   90.00
_cell.angle_beta   90.00
_cell.angle_gamma   90.00
#
_symmetry.space_group_name_H-M   'P 1'
#
loop_
_entity.id
_entity.type
_entity.pdbx_description
1 polymer ?
#
loop_
_entity_poly.entity_id
_entity_poly.type
_entity_poly.pdbx_seq_one_letter_code
_entity_poly.pdbx_strand_id
1 'polypeptide(L)'
;MREFCSVKSEFTQGINIKYEDFYAINDEIKAKEFLNKIDKRVKKQQDVIECIYKNGCLNSKSIVGETGCSKSAINSLYKKGLVKKIKKEVYRNPISKKYNYDKIQLNTDQIDAVNKILNSIGKSDNTVLIHGVTGSGKTEIYLKACEKLMEKG
;
A
#
# COMPACT_ATOMS: atom_id res chain seq x y z
N MET A 1 -30.68 -25.30 24.16
CA MET A 1 -29.26 -24.90 24.25
C MET A 1 -28.70 -24.83 22.85
N ARG A 2 -28.25 -23.67 22.37
CA ARG A 2 -27.55 -23.54 21.09
C ARG A 2 -26.08 -23.36 21.40
N GLU A 3 -25.26 -24.32 20.98
CA GLU A 3 -23.80 -24.22 21.08
C GLU A 3 -23.31 -23.15 20.10
N PHE A 4 -22.68 -22.11 20.63
CA PHE A 4 -21.98 -21.12 19.83
C PHE A 4 -20.62 -21.70 19.44
N CYS A 5 -20.43 -21.99 18.16
CA CYS A 5 -19.14 -22.36 17.61
C CYS A 5 -18.22 -21.12 17.70
N SER A 6 -17.28 -21.11 18.65
CA SER A 6 -16.28 -20.05 18.75
C SER A 6 -15.24 -20.23 17.65
N VAL A 7 -15.37 -19.50 16.56
CA VAL A 7 -14.33 -19.43 15.54
C VAL A 7 -13.18 -18.58 16.10
N LYS A 8 -12.15 -19.24 16.65
CA LYS A 8 -10.83 -18.64 16.80
C LYS A 8 -10.10 -18.79 15.46
N SER A 9 -10.32 -17.84 14.57
CA SER A 9 -9.47 -17.71 13.38
C SER A 9 -8.27 -16.83 13.72
N GLU A 10 -7.17 -17.45 14.14
CA GLU A 10 -5.87 -16.82 13.96
C GLU A 10 -5.56 -16.88 12.46
N PHE A 11 -5.82 -15.77 11.74
CA PHE A 11 -5.37 -15.61 10.37
C PHE A 11 -3.84 -15.43 10.36
N THR A 12 -3.10 -16.51 10.54
CA THR A 12 -1.65 -16.56 10.27
C THR A 12 -1.43 -16.93 8.80
N GLN A 13 -2.01 -16.18 7.86
CA GLN A 13 -1.42 -16.23 6.52
C GLN A 13 -0.02 -15.65 6.66
N GLY A 14 0.99 -16.46 6.34
CA GLY A 14 2.40 -16.06 6.39
C GLY A 14 2.64 -14.89 5.44
N ILE A 15 2.40 -13.66 5.93
CA ILE A 15 2.84 -12.44 5.27
C ILE A 15 4.36 -12.53 5.34
N ASN A 16 4.97 -12.98 4.25
CA ASN A 16 6.41 -13.04 4.13
C ASN A 16 6.91 -11.58 4.06
N ILE A 17 7.26 -11.04 5.22
CA ILE A 17 7.68 -9.65 5.41
C ILE A 17 8.91 -9.45 4.54
N LYS A 18 8.76 -8.62 3.50
CA LYS A 18 9.86 -8.29 2.60
C LYS A 18 10.57 -7.06 3.14
N TYR A 19 11.86 -7.18 3.38
CA TYR A 19 12.71 -6.02 3.62
C TYR A 19 13.25 -5.49 2.30
N GLU A 20 13.23 -4.17 2.13
CA GLU A 20 13.95 -3.50 1.06
C GLU A 20 14.98 -2.52 1.62
N ASP A 21 16.02 -2.28 0.83
CA ASP A 21 17.11 -1.39 1.18
C ASP A 21 16.78 0.05 0.77
N PHE A 22 16.81 0.93 1.77
CA PHE A 22 16.69 2.37 1.62
C PHE A 22 18.01 3.05 1.89
N TYR A 23 18.24 4.19 1.24
CA TYR A 23 19.43 5.01 1.39
C TYR A 23 19.03 6.36 1.99
N ALA A 24 19.79 6.80 2.99
CA ALA A 24 19.64 8.09 3.66
C ALA A 24 21.01 8.76 3.81
N ILE A 25 21.04 10.07 4.05
CA ILE A 25 22.30 10.76 4.37
C ILE A 25 22.88 10.17 5.66
N ASN A 26 24.17 9.86 5.62
CA ASN A 26 24.90 9.36 6.79
C ASN A 26 25.58 10.49 7.56
N ASP A 27 26.21 11.41 6.83
CA ASP A 27 27.00 12.51 7.37
C ASP A 27 26.66 13.80 6.60
N GLU A 28 25.89 14.69 7.23
CA GLU A 28 25.40 15.90 6.57
C GLU A 28 26.52 16.86 6.17
N ILE A 29 27.58 16.93 6.99
CA ILE A 29 28.70 17.84 6.76
C ILE A 29 29.45 17.38 5.51
N LYS A 30 29.84 16.10 5.47
CA LYS A 30 30.53 15.54 4.30
C LYS A 30 29.66 15.55 3.04
N ALA A 31 28.34 15.34 3.17
CA ALA A 31 27.43 15.43 2.04
C ALA A 31 27.36 16.84 1.46
N LYS A 32 27.29 17.88 2.30
CA LYS A 32 27.32 19.29 1.86
C LYS A 32 28.65 19.65 1.20
N GLU A 33 29.78 19.24 1.78
CA GLU A 33 31.09 19.42 1.16
C GLU A 33 31.20 18.74 -0.21
N PHE A 34 30.60 17.55 -0.36
CA PHE A 34 30.58 16.82 -1.62
C PHE A 34 29.74 17.52 -2.70
N LEU A 35 28.65 18.19 -2.33
CA LEU A 35 27.84 19.00 -3.26
C LEU A 35 28.61 20.21 -3.80
N ASN A 36 29.51 20.79 -3.02
CA ASN A 36 30.31 21.95 -3.44
C ASN A 36 31.45 21.60 -4.41
N LYS A 37 31.71 20.32 -4.69
CA LYS A 37 32.76 19.90 -5.62
C LYS A 37 32.38 20.20 -7.07
N ILE A 38 33.18 21.02 -7.75
CA ILE A 38 33.00 21.33 -9.17
C ILE A 38 33.74 20.28 -10.01
N ASP A 39 33.17 19.08 -10.14
CA ASP A 39 33.67 18.03 -11.04
C ASP A 39 32.51 17.37 -11.81
N LYS A 40 32.59 17.38 -13.14
CA LYS A 40 31.56 16.77 -14.01
C LYS A 40 31.39 15.27 -13.77
N ARG A 41 32.44 14.57 -13.30
CA ARG A 41 32.41 13.13 -13.02
C ARG A 41 31.55 12.78 -11.80
N VAL A 42 31.35 13.73 -10.88
CA VAL A 42 30.54 13.52 -9.66
C VAL A 42 29.11 14.05 -9.79
N LYS A 43 28.75 14.70 -10.89
CA LYS A 43 27.43 15.31 -11.08
C LYS A 43 26.28 14.34 -10.76
N LYS A 44 26.34 13.11 -11.28
CA LYS A 44 25.33 12.07 -11.00
C LYS A 44 25.32 11.59 -9.54
N GLN A 45 26.44 11.70 -8.83
CA GLN A 45 26.50 11.41 -7.39
C GLN A 45 25.91 12.56 -6.57
N GLN A 46 26.06 13.81 -7.03
CA GLN A 46 25.44 14.98 -6.43
C GLN A 46 23.92 14.96 -6.61
N ASP A 47 23.43 14.65 -7.81
CA ASP A 47 21.99 14.45 -8.09
C ASP A 47 21.36 13.45 -7.10
N VAL A 48 22.07 12.38 -6.76
CA VAL A 48 21.62 11.37 -5.78
C VAL A 48 21.55 11.94 -4.36
N ILE A 49 22.56 12.70 -3.93
CA ILE A 49 22.57 13.33 -2.60
C ILE A 49 21.42 14.34 -2.48
N GLU A 50 21.20 15.17 -3.50
CA GLU A 50 20.08 16.13 -3.53
C GLU A 50 18.72 15.43 -3.50
N CYS A 51 18.56 14.36 -4.29
CA CYS A 51 17.34 13.55 -4.30
C CYS A 51 17.04 12.95 -2.91
N ILE A 52 18.07 12.45 -2.22
CA ILE A 52 17.92 11.93 -0.86
C ILE A 52 17.61 13.07 0.13
N TYR A 53 18.24 14.24 0.03
CA TYR A 53 17.92 15.40 0.86
C TYR A 53 16.46 15.83 0.73
N LYS A 54 15.93 15.87 -0.50
CA LYS A 54 14.56 16.27 -0.77
C LYS A 54 13.52 15.30 -0.19
N ASN A 55 13.81 13.99 -0.26
CA ASN A 55 12.85 12.94 0.07
C ASN A 55 13.13 12.25 1.43
N GLY A 56 14.22 12.62 2.10
CA GLY A 56 14.70 12.03 3.36
C GLY A 56 15.37 10.66 3.20
N CYS A 57 14.63 9.66 2.68
CA CYS A 57 15.19 8.34 2.40
C CYS A 57 14.44 7.63 1.27
N LEU A 58 15.18 6.96 0.39
CA LEU A 58 14.61 6.35 -0.82
C LEU A 58 15.24 4.98 -1.08
N ASN A 59 14.48 4.07 -1.71
CA ASN A 59 15.04 2.82 -2.19
C ASN A 59 15.85 3.05 -3.48
N SER A 60 16.70 2.07 -3.84
CA SER A 60 17.55 2.19 -5.03
C SER A 60 16.78 2.40 -6.35
N LYS A 61 15.53 1.90 -6.47
CA LYS A 61 14.73 2.05 -7.68
C LYS A 61 14.24 3.49 -7.84
N SER A 62 13.72 4.10 -6.77
CA SER A 62 13.27 5.49 -6.77
C SER A 62 14.42 6.44 -7.08
N ILE A 63 15.59 6.24 -6.46
CA ILE A 63 16.78 7.07 -6.72
C ILE A 63 17.19 6.98 -8.19
N VAL A 64 17.28 5.77 -8.75
CA VAL A 64 17.63 5.57 -10.16
C VAL A 64 16.58 6.21 -11.08
N GLY A 65 15.29 6.08 -10.77
CA GLY A 65 14.20 6.65 -11.54
C GLY A 65 14.19 8.18 -11.55
N GLU A 66 14.46 8.83 -10.40
CA GLU A 66 14.45 10.29 -10.28
C GLU A 66 15.72 10.94 -10.86
N THR A 67 16.88 10.31 -10.67
CA THR A 67 18.18 10.93 -11.01
C THR A 67 18.77 10.45 -12.34
N GLY A 68 18.26 9.33 -12.87
CA GLY A 68 18.85 8.63 -14.00
C GLY A 68 20.26 8.09 -13.73
N CYS A 69 20.68 7.97 -12.46
CA CYS A 69 22.00 7.43 -12.13
C CYS A 69 22.04 5.90 -12.23
N SER A 70 23.24 5.32 -12.26
CA SER A 70 23.42 3.89 -12.11
C SER A 70 23.43 3.48 -10.63
N LYS A 71 23.10 2.21 -10.34
CA LYS A 71 23.27 1.64 -8.99
C LYS A 71 24.73 1.72 -8.48
N SER A 72 25.71 1.75 -9.38
CA SER A 72 27.12 1.91 -9.00
C SER A 72 27.42 3.28 -8.41
N ALA A 73 26.72 4.34 -8.82
CA ALA A 73 26.84 5.67 -8.21
C ALA A 73 26.38 5.65 -6.74
N ILE A 74 25.23 5.04 -6.46
CA ILE A 74 24.69 4.85 -5.11
C ILE A 74 25.66 4.04 -4.24
N ASN A 75 26.18 2.92 -4.77
CA ASN A 75 27.15 2.09 -4.06
C ASN A 75 28.47 2.81 -3.77
N SER A 76 28.93 3.68 -4.69
CA SER A 76 30.12 4.50 -4.47
C SER A 76 29.92 5.48 -3.32
N LEU A 77 28.77 6.16 -3.27
CA LEU A 77 28.41 7.05 -2.16
C LEU A 77 28.32 6.30 -0.82
N TYR A 78 27.76 5.09 -0.83
CA TYR A 78 27.71 4.23 0.35
C TYR A 78 29.11 3.84 0.83
N LYS A 79 29.99 3.39 -0.07
CA LYS A 79 31.39 3.06 0.24
C LYS A 79 32.19 4.26 0.74
N LYS A 80 31.88 5.47 0.27
CA LYS A 80 32.46 6.73 0.76
C LYS A 80 31.91 7.17 2.12
N GLY A 81 30.90 6.48 2.67
CA GLY A 81 30.27 6.82 3.93
C GLY A 81 29.38 8.06 3.89
N LEU A 82 29.03 8.55 2.69
CA LEU A 82 28.17 9.72 2.50
C LEU A 82 26.68 9.38 2.69
N VAL A 83 26.29 8.17 2.28
CA VAL A 83 24.95 7.63 2.47
C VAL A 83 25.02 6.34 3.27
N LYS A 84 24.00 6.10 4.10
CA LYS A 84 23.83 4.86 4.87
C LYS A 84 22.69 4.04 4.29
N LYS A 85 22.79 2.73 4.51
CA LYS A 85 21.81 1.75 4.05
C LYS A 85 20.94 1.31 5.23
N ILE A 86 19.63 1.41 5.08
CA ILE A 86 18.63 1.10 6.11
C ILE A 86 17.70 0.04 5.53
N LYS A 87 17.49 -1.08 6.24
CA LYS A 87 16.46 -2.05 5.87
C LYS A 87 15.11 -1.55 6.38
N LYS A 88 14.14 -1.40 5.50
CA LYS A 88 12.75 -1.11 5.87
C LYS A 88 11.84 -2.25 5.46
N GLU A 89 10.87 -2.55 6.32
CA GLU A 89 9.77 -3.45 5.98
C GLU A 89 8.91 -2.80 4.91
N VAL A 90 8.66 -3.56 3.84
CA VAL A 90 7.77 -3.14 2.76
C VAL A 90 6.62 -4.13 2.71
N TYR A 91 5.44 -3.64 3.05
CA TYR A 91 4.20 -4.37 2.88
C TYR A 91 3.95 -4.58 1.39
N ARG A 92 3.83 -5.84 0.97
CA ARG A 92 3.26 -6.14 -0.34
C ARG A 92 1.77 -5.87 -0.23
N ASN A 93 1.21 -5.12 -1.17
CA ASN A 93 -0.24 -5.17 -1.39
C ASN A 93 -0.51 -6.43 -2.23
N PRO A 94 -1.02 -7.54 -1.67
CA PRO A 94 -1.35 -8.74 -2.44
C PRO A 94 -2.44 -8.47 -3.48
N ILE A 95 -3.19 -7.37 -3.32
CA ILE A 95 -4.26 -6.91 -4.22
C ILE A 95 -3.70 -5.80 -5.13
N SER A 96 -2.53 -6.01 -5.74
CA SER A 96 -1.92 -5.00 -6.62
C SER A 96 -2.60 -4.90 -8.00
N LYS A 97 -3.41 -5.90 -8.36
CA LYS A 97 -4.27 -5.83 -9.55
C LYS A 97 -5.54 -5.09 -9.19
N LYS A 98 -5.82 -3.99 -9.91
CA LYS A 98 -7.17 -3.45 -9.96
C LYS A 98 -8.05 -4.51 -10.63
N TYR A 99 -8.91 -5.14 -9.84
CA TYR A 99 -9.97 -5.97 -10.38
C TYR A 99 -11.05 -5.03 -10.90
N ASN A 100 -11.22 -5.00 -12.22
CA ASN A 100 -12.43 -4.42 -12.79
C ASN A 100 -13.55 -5.43 -12.56
N TYR A 101 -14.44 -5.09 -11.63
CA TYR A 101 -15.69 -5.82 -11.45
C TYR A 101 -16.73 -5.14 -12.35
N ASP A 102 -17.27 -5.90 -13.31
CA ASP A 102 -18.38 -5.39 -14.12
C ASP A 102 -19.57 -5.14 -13.20
N LYS A 103 -20.11 -3.91 -13.25
CA LYS A 103 -21.23 -3.52 -12.39
C LYS A 103 -22.46 -4.33 -12.81
N ILE A 104 -22.77 -5.36 -12.03
CA ILE A 104 -23.98 -6.16 -12.21
C ILE A 104 -25.20 -5.29 -11.88
N GLN A 105 -26.19 -5.31 -12.77
CA GLN A 105 -27.50 -4.73 -12.49
C GLN A 105 -28.27 -5.67 -11.57
N LEU A 106 -28.61 -5.18 -10.38
CA LEU A 106 -29.42 -5.92 -9.42
C LEU A 106 -30.87 -6.00 -9.90
N ASN A 107 -31.54 -7.10 -9.60
CA ASN A 107 -32.99 -7.19 -9.76
C ASN A 107 -33.72 -6.46 -8.62
N THR A 108 -35.04 -6.37 -8.70
CA THR A 108 -35.88 -5.64 -7.74
C THR A 108 -35.69 -6.15 -6.30
N ASP A 109 -35.71 -7.46 -6.08
CA ASP A 109 -35.58 -8.04 -4.74
C ASP A 109 -34.21 -7.75 -4.11
N GLN A 110 -33.15 -7.81 -4.92
CA GLN A 110 -31.78 -7.49 -4.51
C GLN A 110 -31.63 -5.99 -4.21
N ILE A 111 -32.24 -5.11 -5.00
CA ILE A 111 -32.28 -3.66 -4.74
C ILE A 111 -32.94 -3.39 -3.40
N ASP A 112 -34.09 -4.02 -3.14
CA ASP A 112 -34.82 -3.88 -1.88
C ASP A 112 -34.01 -4.40 -0.70
N ALA A 113 -33.31 -5.52 -0.86
CA ALA A 113 -32.40 -6.04 0.16
C ALA A 113 -31.27 -5.04 0.48
N VAL A 114 -30.62 -4.47 -0.54
CA VAL A 114 -29.58 -3.44 -0.36
C VAL A 114 -30.16 -2.22 0.37
N ASN A 115 -31.33 -1.75 -0.02
CA ASN A 115 -31.96 -0.59 0.62
C ASN A 115 -32.29 -0.86 2.09
N LYS A 116 -32.80 -2.05 2.43
CA LYS A 116 -33.05 -2.46 3.82
C LYS A 116 -31.76 -2.49 4.64
N ILE A 117 -30.67 -3.02 4.08
CA ILE A 117 -29.35 -3.01 4.72
C ILE A 117 -28.93 -1.57 5.02
N LEU A 118 -28.92 -0.69 4.00
CA LEU A 118 -28.50 0.70 4.17
C LEU A 118 -29.35 1.48 5.17
N ASN A 119 -30.66 1.20 5.21
CA ASN A 119 -31.59 1.84 6.14
C ASN A 119 -31.48 1.30 7.58
N SER A 120 -30.81 0.17 7.80
CA SER A 120 -30.56 -0.39 9.14
C SER A 120 -29.34 0.24 9.83
N ILE A 121 -28.47 0.88 9.05
CA ILE A 121 -27.20 1.42 9.53
C ILE A 121 -27.46 2.62 10.43
N GLY A 122 -26.80 2.65 11.60
CA GLY A 122 -26.99 3.69 12.61
C GLY A 122 -28.20 3.48 13.53
N LYS A 123 -28.96 2.39 13.37
CA LYS A 123 -30.02 2.01 14.30
C LYS A 123 -29.49 1.06 15.38
N SER A 124 -30.18 0.99 16.52
CA SER A 124 -29.83 0.09 17.63
C SER A 124 -29.83 -1.39 17.22
N ASP A 125 -30.71 -1.77 16.29
CA ASP A 125 -30.78 -3.10 15.69
C ASP A 125 -30.34 -3.05 14.21
N ASN A 126 -29.03 -3.07 13.98
CA ASN A 126 -28.42 -3.00 12.64
C ASN A 126 -28.00 -4.37 12.08
N THR A 127 -28.49 -5.46 12.66
CA THR A 127 -28.21 -6.83 12.19
C THR A 127 -29.19 -7.23 11.11
N VAL A 128 -28.69 -7.61 9.93
CA VAL A 128 -29.51 -8.04 8.78
C VAL A 128 -29.10 -9.43 8.34
N LEU A 129 -30.09 -10.31 8.14
CA LEU A 129 -29.91 -11.63 7.54
C LEU A 129 -30.34 -11.61 6.08
N ILE A 130 -29.43 -11.95 5.17
CA ILE A 130 -29.75 -12.16 3.75
C ILE A 130 -30.00 -13.65 3.53
N HIS A 131 -31.26 -14.04 3.34
CA HIS A 131 -31.64 -15.41 3.08
C HIS A 131 -31.81 -15.69 1.59
N GLY A 132 -31.25 -16.80 1.10
CA GLY A 132 -31.41 -17.23 -0.29
C GLY A 132 -30.56 -18.45 -0.62
N VAL A 133 -30.98 -19.23 -1.63
CA VAL A 133 -30.25 -20.41 -2.12
C VAL A 133 -28.93 -20.04 -2.80
N THR A 134 -28.04 -21.00 -3.05
CA THR A 134 -26.81 -20.77 -3.84
C THR A 134 -27.18 -20.24 -5.24
N GLY A 135 -26.44 -19.26 -5.75
CA GLY A 135 -26.73 -18.64 -7.06
C GLY A 135 -27.80 -17.52 -7.06
N SER A 136 -28.47 -17.25 -5.93
CA SER A 136 -29.46 -16.15 -5.82
C SER A 136 -28.87 -14.73 -5.83
N GLY A 137 -27.55 -14.60 -5.91
CA GLY A 137 -26.88 -13.31 -5.99
C GLY A 137 -26.64 -12.60 -4.64
N LYS A 138 -26.47 -13.36 -3.53
CA LYS A 138 -26.20 -12.78 -2.20
C LYS A 138 -24.88 -12.01 -2.14
N THR A 139 -23.88 -12.46 -2.89
CA THR A 139 -22.57 -11.80 -2.97
C THR A 139 -22.70 -10.39 -3.58
N GLU A 140 -23.54 -10.26 -4.59
CA GLU A 140 -23.81 -9.01 -5.31
C GLU A 140 -24.51 -8.00 -4.40
N ILE A 141 -25.48 -8.46 -3.58
CA ILE A 141 -26.11 -7.63 -2.54
C ILE A 141 -25.04 -7.10 -1.56
N TYR A 142 -24.15 -7.98 -1.08
CA TYR A 142 -23.08 -7.59 -0.16
C TYR A 142 -22.13 -6.55 -0.77
N LEU A 143 -21.60 -6.83 -1.97
CA LEU A 143 -20.68 -5.92 -2.66
C LEU A 143 -21.31 -4.56 -2.94
N LYS A 144 -22.60 -4.53 -3.33
CA LYS A 144 -23.31 -3.27 -3.60
C LYS A 144 -23.55 -2.46 -2.34
N ALA A 145 -23.87 -3.11 -1.23
CA ALA A 145 -24.03 -2.44 0.06
C ALA A 145 -22.71 -1.80 0.52
N CYS A 146 -21.58 -2.54 0.40
CA CYS A 146 -20.25 -2.00 0.69
C CYS A 146 -19.88 -0.82 -0.22
N GLU A 147 -20.09 -0.92 -1.55
CA GLU A 147 -19.83 0.17 -2.50
C GLU A 147 -20.58 1.44 -2.08
N LYS A 148 -21.89 1.34 -1.85
CA LYS A 148 -22.73 2.47 -1.42
C LYS A 148 -22.34 3.05 -0.06
N LEU A 149 -21.77 2.25 0.83
CA LEU A 149 -21.28 2.72 2.13
C LEU A 149 -19.98 3.50 2.00
N MET A 150 -19.06 3.01 1.17
CA MET A 150 -17.81 3.71 0.87
C MET A 150 -18.04 5.03 0.13
N GLU A 151 -19.11 5.14 -0.66
CA GLU A 151 -19.49 6.41 -1.31
C GLU A 151 -20.07 7.46 -0.33
N LYS A 152 -20.58 7.02 0.83
CA LYS A 152 -21.21 7.90 1.83
C LYS A 152 -20.24 8.42 2.90
N GLY A 153 -19.02 7.88 2.99
CA GLY A 153 -17.98 8.25 3.96
C GLY A 153 -16.81 8.93 3.29
#